data_AF-A0A917WR33-F1
#
_entry.id   AF-A0A917WR33-F1
#
_cell.length_a   1.000
_cell.length_b   1.000
_cell.length_c   1.000
_cell.angle_alpha   90.00
_cell.angle_beta   90.00
_cell.angle_gamma   90.00
#
_symmetry.space_group_name_H-M   'P 1'
#
loop_
_entity.id
_entity.type
_entity.pdbx_description
1 polymer ?
#
loop_
_entity_poly.entity_id
_entity_poly.type
_entity_poly.pdbx_seq_one_letter_code
_entity_poly.pdbx_strand_id
1 'polypeptide(L)'
;MTYNDLARAVTNELGADDGDELAQAALQLALQAWHALADGDPAWDRFGLDLLDVRGRLHPNPTVAVVTPAPDRDRPELRAAVTTLVQALADRHERVAAGAERALAQRLQLDGAAVQLRRAAEALA
;
A
#
# COMPACT_ATOMS: atom_id res chain seq x y z
N MET A 1 5.68 9.52 16.72
CA MET A 1 6.09 8.45 15.78
C MET A 1 6.28 9.09 14.42
N THR A 2 7.41 8.83 13.74
CA THR A 2 7.62 9.37 12.39
C THR A 2 6.84 8.56 11.35
N TYR A 3 6.70 9.08 10.13
CA TYR A 3 6.13 8.32 9.01
C TYR A 3 6.85 6.98 8.82
N ASN A 4 8.19 6.99 8.78
CA ASN A 4 9.00 5.78 8.55
C ASN A 4 8.84 4.75 9.67
N ASP A 5 8.70 5.20 10.92
CA ASP A 5 8.48 4.29 12.05
C ASP A 5 7.11 3.61 11.94
N LEU A 6 6.07 4.37 11.57
CA LEU A 6 4.74 3.81 11.37
C LEU A 6 4.70 2.88 10.16
N ALA A 7 5.31 3.27 9.03
CA ALA A 7 5.40 2.44 7.84
C ALA A 7 6.08 1.10 8.15
N ARG A 8 7.17 1.12 8.91
CA ARG A 8 7.85 -0.10 9.36
C ARG A 8 6.98 -0.94 10.29
N ALA A 9 6.28 -0.32 11.25
CA ALA A 9 5.40 -1.03 12.16
C ALA A 9 4.26 -1.74 11.39
N VAL A 10 3.56 -1.01 10.52
CA VAL A 10 2.48 -1.57 9.70
C VAL A 10 3.00 -2.68 8.77
N THR A 11 4.17 -2.49 8.15
CA THR A 11 4.82 -3.51 7.32
C THR A 11 5.04 -4.82 8.08
N ASN A 12 5.53 -4.74 9.32
CA ASN A 12 5.78 -5.92 10.13
C ASN A 12 4.47 -6.64 10.49
N GLU A 13 3.44 -5.89 10.87
CA GLU A 13 2.13 -6.44 11.21
C GLU A 13 1.44 -7.08 10.00
N LEU A 14 1.62 -6.54 8.78
CA LEU A 14 1.06 -7.12 7.55
C LEU A 14 1.55 -8.54 7.28
N GLY A 15 2.69 -8.94 7.86
CA GLY A 15 3.20 -10.31 7.76
C GLY A 15 2.48 -11.30 8.68
N ALA A 16 1.82 -10.81 9.74
CA ALA A 16 1.20 -11.62 10.80
C ALA A 16 -0.33 -11.57 10.76
N ASP A 17 -0.92 -10.49 10.25
CA ASP A 17 -2.36 -10.24 10.28
C ASP A 17 -2.96 -10.11 8.87
N ASP A 18 -3.97 -10.94 8.60
CA ASP A 18 -4.78 -10.90 7.39
C ASP A 18 -6.03 -10.00 7.53
N GLY A 19 -6.13 -9.23 8.61
CA GLY A 19 -7.17 -8.24 8.87
C GLY A 19 -7.27 -7.16 7.78
N ASP A 20 -8.49 -6.81 7.40
CA ASP A 20 -8.74 -5.81 6.35
C ASP A 20 -8.34 -4.39 6.78
N GLU A 21 -8.52 -4.08 8.08
CA GLU A 21 -8.20 -2.78 8.64
C GLU A 21 -6.71 -2.43 8.48
N LEU A 22 -5.83 -3.42 8.68
CA LEU A 22 -4.39 -3.22 8.53
C LEU A 22 -3.98 -3.00 7.07
N ALA A 23 -4.62 -3.71 6.14
CA ALA A 23 -4.42 -3.48 4.70
C ALA A 23 -4.89 -2.09 4.28
N GLN A 24 -6.04 -1.64 4.78
CA GLN A 24 -6.51 -0.27 4.58
C GLN A 24 -5.53 0.75 5.17
N ALA A 25 -5.02 0.53 6.39
CA ALA A 25 -4.04 1.41 7.01
C ALA A 25 -2.77 1.54 6.17
N ALA A 26 -2.23 0.41 5.68
CA ALA A 26 -1.05 0.39 4.81
C ALA A 26 -1.29 1.17 3.51
N LEU A 27 -2.43 0.96 2.86
CA LEU A 27 -2.80 1.67 1.64
C LEU A 27 -2.97 3.17 1.88
N GLN A 28 -3.63 3.58 2.96
CA GLN A 28 -3.80 4.99 3.33
C GLN A 28 -2.46 5.66 3.61
N LEU A 29 -1.55 4.96 4.29
CA LEU A 29 -0.21 5.47 4.59
C LEU A 29 0.58 5.71 3.28
N ALA A 30 0.55 4.75 2.35
CA ALA A 30 1.17 4.87 1.04
C ALA A 30 0.58 6.03 0.20
N LEU A 31 -0.75 6.19 0.22
CA LEU A 31 -1.43 7.31 -0.43
C LEU A 31 -1.09 8.67 0.19
N GLN A 32 -0.83 8.71 1.50
CA GLN A 32 -0.40 9.93 2.19
C GLN A 32 1.01 10.35 1.77
N ALA A 33 1.94 9.40 1.61
CA ALA A 33 3.26 9.71 1.05
C ALA A 33 3.16 10.21 -0.39
N TRP A 34 2.37 9.55 -1.23
CA TRP A 34 2.13 10.01 -2.59
C TRP A 34 1.56 11.44 -2.63
N HIS A 35 0.49 11.74 -1.88
CA HIS A 35 -0.09 13.09 -1.85
C HIS A 35 0.91 14.16 -1.42
N ALA A 36 1.85 13.82 -0.53
CA ALA A 36 2.85 14.76 -0.05
C ALA A 36 4.00 14.98 -1.04
N LEU A 37 4.26 14.03 -1.94
CA LEU A 37 5.49 13.97 -2.76
C LEU A 37 5.27 13.87 -4.28
N ALA A 38 4.01 13.86 -4.74
CA ALA A 38 3.68 13.77 -6.17
C ALA A 38 4.30 14.90 -7.00
N ASP A 39 4.54 16.07 -6.40
CA ASP A 39 5.11 17.21 -7.10
C ASP A 39 6.61 17.03 -7.36
N GLY A 40 6.96 16.74 -8.61
CA GLY A 40 8.32 16.89 -9.15
C GLY A 40 9.02 15.61 -9.61
N ASP A 41 8.47 14.43 -9.33
CA ASP A 41 9.00 13.16 -9.86
C ASP A 41 7.87 12.28 -10.46
N PRO A 42 7.92 12.00 -11.79
CA PRO A 42 6.97 11.11 -12.46
C PRO A 42 6.87 9.69 -11.85
N ALA A 43 7.87 9.25 -11.10
CA ALA A 43 7.81 8.01 -10.32
C ALA A 43 6.63 8.02 -9.33
N TRP A 44 6.42 9.13 -8.63
CA TRP A 44 5.30 9.29 -7.70
C TRP A 44 3.95 9.35 -8.42
N ASP A 45 3.87 9.94 -9.60
CA ASP A 45 2.63 9.93 -10.40
C ASP A 45 2.23 8.50 -10.78
N ARG A 46 3.19 7.71 -11.30
CA ARG A 46 2.94 6.31 -11.66
C ARG A 46 2.55 5.48 -10.44
N PHE A 47 3.26 5.67 -9.34
CA PHE A 47 2.95 5.03 -8.06
C PHE A 47 1.52 5.36 -7.60
N GLY A 48 1.15 6.65 -7.61
CA GLY A 48 -0.17 7.12 -7.20
C GLY A 48 -1.31 6.58 -8.05
N LEU A 49 -1.14 6.54 -9.38
CA LEU A 49 -2.13 5.97 -10.30
C LEU A 49 -2.41 4.50 -9.98
N ASP A 50 -1.36 3.72 -9.74
CA ASP A 50 -1.49 2.30 -9.44
C ASP A 50 -2.15 2.09 -8.05
N LEU A 51 -1.82 2.90 -7.04
CA LEU A 51 -2.48 2.86 -5.72
C LEU A 51 -3.95 3.28 -5.73
N LEU A 52 -4.29 4.34 -6.47
CA LEU A 52 -5.67 4.84 -6.55
C LEU A 52 -6.61 3.83 -7.19
N ASP A 53 -6.13 3.12 -8.22
CA ASP A 53 -6.86 2.03 -8.84
C ASP A 53 -7.12 0.87 -7.85
N VAL A 54 -6.09 0.45 -7.11
CA VAL A 54 -6.25 -0.58 -6.06
C VAL A 54 -7.25 -0.14 -4.99
N ARG A 55 -7.15 1.11 -4.50
CA ARG A 55 -8.11 1.67 -3.54
C ARG A 55 -9.52 1.65 -4.09
N GLY A 56 -9.72 2.10 -5.34
CA GLY A 56 -11.04 2.14 -5.96
C GLY A 56 -11.69 0.75 -6.08
N ARG A 57 -10.88 -0.27 -6.34
CA ARG A 57 -11.34 -1.66 -6.47
C ARG A 57 -11.65 -2.33 -5.12
N LEU A 58 -10.77 -2.18 -4.13
CA LEU A 58 -10.86 -2.92 -2.86
C LEU A 58 -11.55 -2.15 -1.74
N HIS A 59 -11.35 -0.83 -1.69
CA HIS A 59 -11.80 0.03 -0.60
C HIS A 59 -12.44 1.33 -1.14
N PRO A 60 -13.55 1.24 -1.91
CA PRO A 60 -14.20 2.41 -2.46
C PRO A 60 -14.71 3.38 -1.38
N ASN A 61 -15.03 2.85 -0.19
CA ASN A 61 -15.39 3.61 1.00
C ASN A 61 -14.44 3.20 2.13
N PRO A 62 -13.26 3.81 2.24
CA PRO A 62 -12.30 3.45 3.29
C PRO A 62 -12.88 3.77 4.67
N THR A 63 -12.71 2.84 5.62
CA THR A 63 -13.20 2.98 7.00
C THR A 63 -12.07 3.27 7.99
N VAL A 64 -10.82 3.06 7.58
CA VAL A 64 -9.63 3.32 8.39
C VAL A 64 -9.03 4.68 8.02
N ALA A 65 -8.77 5.50 9.04
CA ALA A 65 -8.02 6.75 8.91
C ALA A 65 -6.67 6.62 9.62
N VAL A 66 -5.60 7.00 8.93
CA VAL A 66 -4.25 7.02 9.50
C VAL A 66 -3.92 8.45 9.89
N VAL A 67 -3.62 8.68 11.17
CA VAL A 67 -3.20 9.99 11.68
C VAL A 67 -1.71 9.94 11.98
N THR A 68 -0.90 10.38 11.01
CA THR A 68 0.55 10.49 11.15
C THR A 68 1.05 11.73 10.42
N PRO A 69 2.15 12.37 10.86
CA PRO A 69 2.78 13.43 10.07
C PRO A 69 3.18 12.89 8.69
N ALA A 70 2.78 13.60 7.63
CA ALA A 70 3.21 13.29 6.27
C ALA A 70 4.72 13.53 6.11
N PRO A 71 5.39 12.77 5.22
CA PRO A 71 6.76 13.08 4.88
C PRO A 71 6.83 14.46 4.21
N ASP A 72 7.90 15.19 4.49
CA ASP A 72 8.12 16.55 3.99
C ASP A 72 9.06 16.60 2.78
N ARG A 73 9.80 15.52 2.55
CA ARG A 73 10.80 15.44 1.50
C ARG A 73 10.97 14.01 1.00
N ASP A 74 11.12 13.89 -0.30
CA ASP A 74 11.52 12.64 -0.94
C ASP A 74 12.99 12.34 -0.61
N ARG A 75 13.21 11.25 0.12
CA ARG A 75 14.54 10.75 0.52
C ARG A 75 14.62 9.25 0.22
N PRO A 76 15.81 8.72 -0.09
CA PRO A 76 15.97 7.29 -0.37
C PRO A 76 15.40 6.37 0.71
N GLU A 77 15.54 6.74 1.99
CA GLU A 77 15.02 5.93 3.10
C GLU A 77 13.49 5.91 3.15
N LEU A 78 12.86 7.01 2.74
CA LEU A 78 11.41 7.10 2.64
C LEU A 78 10.89 6.26 1.47
N ARG A 79 11.52 6.38 0.28
CA ARG A 79 11.17 5.53 -0.86
C ARG A 79 11.29 4.06 -0.49
N ALA A 80 12.40 3.66 0.13
CA ALA A 80 12.58 2.29 0.61
C ALA A 80 11.46 1.87 1.58
N ALA A 81 11.10 2.71 2.56
CA ALA A 81 10.02 2.41 3.50
C ALA A 81 8.66 2.25 2.82
N VAL A 82 8.33 3.11 1.84
CA VAL A 82 7.08 3.05 1.07
C VAL A 82 7.06 1.83 0.15
N THR A 83 8.15 1.57 -0.57
CA THR A 83 8.31 0.39 -1.44
C THR A 83 8.14 -0.90 -0.65
N THR A 84 8.80 -1.03 0.51
CA THR A 84 8.67 -2.22 1.36
C THR A 84 7.25 -2.38 1.91
N LEU A 85 6.60 -1.29 2.34
CA LEU A 85 5.22 -1.32 2.81
C LEU A 85 4.26 -1.82 1.72
N VAL A 86 4.39 -1.30 0.50
CA VAL A 86 3.52 -1.67 -0.63
C VAL A 86 3.80 -3.09 -1.11
N GLN A 87 5.05 -3.55 -1.08
CA GLN A 87 5.40 -4.95 -1.33
C GLN A 87 4.77 -5.89 -0.30
N ALA A 88 4.86 -5.56 0.99
CA ALA A 88 4.24 -6.35 2.05
C ALA A 88 2.71 -6.39 1.91
N LEU A 89 2.09 -5.30 1.48
CA LEU A 89 0.66 -5.25 1.17
C LEU A 89 0.31 -6.16 -0.02
N ALA A 90 1.12 -6.15 -1.08
CA ALA A 90 0.95 -7.05 -2.22
C ALA A 90 1.05 -8.52 -1.79
N ASP A 91 2.06 -8.87 -1.00
CA ASP A 91 2.27 -10.22 -0.51
C ASP A 91 1.12 -10.67 0.39
N ARG A 92 0.57 -9.78 1.23
CA ARG A 92 -0.65 -10.07 1.99
C ARG A 92 -1.81 -10.39 1.05
N HIS A 93 -2.08 -9.55 0.06
CA HIS A 93 -3.21 -9.80 -0.86
C HIS A 93 -3.05 -11.13 -1.62
N GLU A 94 -1.83 -11.51 -2.02
CA GLU A 94 -1.56 -12.80 -2.64
C GLU A 94 -1.84 -13.97 -1.68
N ARG A 95 -1.34 -13.91 -0.43
CA ARG A 95 -1.63 -14.94 0.59
C ARG A 95 -3.14 -15.08 0.83
N VAL A 96 -3.83 -13.96 0.97
CA VAL A 96 -5.28 -13.89 1.18
C VAL A 96 -6.05 -14.43 -0.03
N ALA A 97 -5.56 -14.21 -1.26
CA ALA A 97 -6.14 -14.75 -2.50
C ALA A 97 -5.93 -16.26 -2.67
N ALA A 98 -4.84 -16.80 -2.13
CA ALA A 98 -4.56 -18.23 -2.13
C ALA A 98 -5.52 -19.03 -1.23
N GLY A 99 -6.14 -18.38 -0.24
CA GLY A 99 -7.15 -18.99 0.64
C GLY A 99 -8.41 -19.44 -0.11
N ALA A 100 -8.74 -20.73 -0.03
CA ALA A 100 -9.89 -21.34 -0.73
C ALA A 100 -11.27 -20.94 -0.16
N GLU A 101 -11.31 -20.29 1.00
CA GLU A 101 -12.54 -19.88 1.68
C GLU A 101 -13.26 -18.70 0.98
N ARG A 102 -12.55 -17.95 0.13
CA ARG A 102 -13.10 -16.81 -0.61
C ARG A 102 -13.64 -17.22 -1.97
N ALA A 103 -14.67 -16.50 -2.43
CA ALA A 103 -15.20 -16.67 -3.77
C ALA A 103 -14.12 -16.38 -4.83
N LEU A 104 -14.16 -17.10 -5.96
CA LEU A 104 -13.17 -16.94 -7.05
C LEU A 104 -13.02 -15.48 -7.51
N ALA A 105 -14.13 -14.75 -7.65
CA ALA A 105 -14.11 -13.35 -8.04
C ALA A 105 -13.30 -12.47 -7.07
N GLN A 106 -13.44 -12.68 -5.76
CA GLN A 106 -12.69 -11.94 -4.74
C GLN A 106 -11.21 -12.30 -4.78
N ARG A 107 -10.89 -13.58 -4.97
CA ARG A 107 -9.50 -14.05 -5.09
C ARG A 107 -8.80 -13.43 -6.30
N LEU A 108 -9.48 -13.37 -7.45
CA LEU A 108 -8.97 -12.70 -8.66
C LEU A 108 -8.79 -11.18 -8.47
N GLN A 109 -9.69 -10.53 -7.72
CA GLN A 109 -9.54 -9.11 -7.39
C GLN A 109 -8.31 -8.85 -6.52
N LEU A 110 -8.08 -9.70 -5.50
CA LEU A 110 -6.93 -9.60 -4.61
C LEU A 110 -5.61 -9.88 -5.34
N ASP A 111 -5.57 -10.91 -6.19
CA ASP A 111 -4.41 -11.23 -7.03
C ASP A 111 -4.08 -10.07 -7.99
N GLY A 112 -5.09 -9.54 -8.70
CA GLY A 112 -4.93 -8.38 -9.57
C GLY A 112 -4.56 -7.09 -8.82
N ALA A 113 -4.90 -6.97 -7.53
CA ALA A 113 -4.43 -5.88 -6.68
C ALA A 113 -2.96 -6.08 -6.28
N ALA A 114 -2.55 -7.30 -5.93
CA ALA A 114 -1.15 -7.62 -5.60
C ALA A 114 -0.20 -7.30 -6.77
N VAL A 115 -0.56 -7.69 -8.00
CA VAL A 115 0.22 -7.36 -9.21
C VAL A 115 0.36 -5.85 -9.39
N GLN A 116 -0.73 -5.11 -9.22
CA GLN A 116 -0.75 -3.66 -9.38
C GLN A 116 0.06 -2.94 -8.30
N LEU A 117 0.03 -3.43 -7.06
CA LEU A 117 0.86 -2.91 -5.97
C LEU A 117 2.36 -3.15 -6.22
N ARG A 118 2.74 -4.31 -6.75
CA ARG A 118 4.14 -4.57 -7.13
C ARG A 118 4.62 -3.61 -8.21
N ARG A 119 3.80 -3.37 -9.22
CA ARG A 119 4.07 -2.37 -10.26
C ARG A 119 4.21 -0.96 -9.68
N ALA A 120 3.39 -0.60 -8.68
CA ALA A 120 3.53 0.67 -7.96
C ALA A 120 4.89 0.73 -7.25
N ALA A 121 5.25 -0.30 -6.49
CA ALA A 121 6.52 -0.38 -5.77
C ALA A 121 7.74 -0.29 -6.71
N GLU A 122 7.69 -0.93 -7.88
CA GLU A 122 8.73 -0.83 -8.92
C GLU A 122 8.91 0.60 -9.45
N ALA A 123 7.87 1.44 -9.43
CA ALA A 123 7.99 2.83 -9.88
C ALA A 123 8.90 3.67 -8.97
N LEU A 124 9.01 3.31 -7.68
CA LEU A 124 9.81 4.02 -6.68
C LEU A 124 11.20 3.39 -6.42
N ALA A 125 11.46 2.22 -7.01
CA ALA A 125 12.67 1.42 -6.80
C ALA A 125 13.92 1.96 -7.52
#